data_AF-A0A836W5K4-F1
#
_entry.id   AF-A0A836W5K4-F1
#
_cell.length_a   1.000
_cell.length_b   1.000
_cell.length_c   1.000
_cell.angle_alpha   90.00
_cell.angle_beta   90.00
_cell.angle_gamma   90.00
#
_symmetry.space_group_name_H-M   'P 1'
#
loop_
_entity.id
_entity.type
_entity.pdbx_description
1 polymer ?
#
loop_
_entity_poly.entity_id
_entity_poly.type
_entity_poly.pdbx_seq_one_letter_code
_entity_poly.pdbx_strand_id
1 'polypeptide(L)'
;MAHPDPVAMALDHGLKLRDLMEKIEALEICRKKEESEGSSKGGGIKGDSIVNRIENLPSLMAQSGLTPALLFYMSKIEKKNEDAIWYVYRYLKGENAQGDPPRSLCNDFSGSEGAGYGVALSVIAATLSLLNKNLDISSECRGSGDSAVKCLARVLKRIRSEPGEESVLEQELQVYLQELKKVIKPLLGSER
;
A
#
# COMPACT_ATOMS: atom_id res chain seq x y z
N MET A 1 -14.35 7.13 21.83
CA MET A 1 -13.47 7.55 20.72
C MET A 1 -14.34 7.65 19.47
N ALA A 2 -14.16 8.67 18.64
CA ALA A 2 -14.87 8.75 17.37
C ALA A 2 -14.45 7.58 16.48
N HIS A 3 -15.41 6.96 15.80
CA HIS A 3 -15.12 5.94 14.79
C HIS A 3 -14.34 6.59 13.65
N PRO A 4 -13.23 6.01 13.17
CA PRO A 4 -12.52 6.53 12.00
C PRO A 4 -13.47 6.58 10.79
N ASP A 5 -13.45 7.70 10.06
CA ASP A 5 -14.26 7.91 8.86
C ASP A 5 -13.52 7.35 7.62
N PRO A 6 -14.03 6.28 6.96
CA PRO A 6 -13.42 5.71 5.78
C PRO A 6 -13.21 6.70 4.63
N VAL A 7 -14.08 7.70 4.48
CA VAL A 7 -13.99 8.70 3.41
C VAL A 7 -12.84 9.67 3.69
N ALA A 8 -12.76 10.19 4.92
CA ALA A 8 -11.67 11.06 5.33
C ALA A 8 -10.31 10.37 5.23
N MET A 9 -10.22 9.09 5.63
CA MET A 9 -9.00 8.29 5.47
C MET A 9 -8.60 8.13 3.99
N ALA A 10 -9.55 7.88 3.10
CA ALA A 10 -9.27 7.73 1.67
C ALA A 10 -8.70 9.01 1.05
N LEU A 11 -9.23 10.18 1.44
CA LEU A 11 -8.71 11.48 1.01
C LEU A 11 -7.29 11.73 1.55
N ASP A 12 -7.07 11.52 2.84
CA ASP A 12 -5.77 11.71 3.49
C ASP A 12 -4.71 10.78 2.88
N HIS A 13 -5.01 9.49 2.73
CA HIS A 13 -4.10 8.53 2.10
C HIS A 13 -3.84 8.87 0.64
N GLY A 14 -4.84 9.32 -0.13
CA GLY A 14 -4.65 9.79 -1.51
C GLY A 14 -3.64 10.94 -1.60
N LEU A 15 -3.79 11.95 -0.75
CA LEU A 15 -2.88 13.11 -0.70
C LEU A 15 -1.47 12.70 -0.25
N LYS A 16 -1.35 11.84 0.77
CA LYS A 16 -0.05 11.34 1.23
C LYS A 16 0.66 10.51 0.16
N LEU A 17 -0.05 9.68 -0.60
CA LEU A 17 0.56 8.93 -1.69
C LEU A 17 1.04 9.86 -2.82
N ARG A 18 0.33 10.96 -3.09
CA ARG A 18 0.78 11.98 -4.03
C ARG A 18 2.06 12.66 -3.57
N ASP A 19 2.10 13.15 -2.33
CA ASP A 19 3.28 13.77 -1.73
C ASP A 19 4.47 12.79 -1.71
N LEU A 20 4.21 11.51 -1.43
CA LEU A 20 5.24 10.47 -1.49
C LEU A 20 5.78 10.29 -2.92
N MET A 21 4.91 10.26 -3.93
CA MET A 21 5.33 10.16 -5.33
C MET A 21 6.23 11.34 -5.73
N GLU A 22 5.85 12.56 -5.36
CA GLU A 22 6.64 13.77 -5.62
C GLU A 22 8.02 13.72 -4.95
N LYS A 23 8.08 13.21 -3.70
CA LYS A 23 9.36 12.98 -3.01
C LYS A 23 10.23 11.97 -3.74
N ILE A 24 9.65 10.87 -4.23
CA ILE A 24 10.38 9.83 -4.97
C ILE A 24 10.88 10.37 -6.32
N GLU A 25 10.08 11.14 -7.04
CA GLU A 25 10.47 11.81 -8.29
C GLU A 25 11.66 12.75 -8.11
N ALA A 26 11.73 13.42 -6.96
CA ALA A 26 12.84 14.30 -6.62
C ALA A 26 14.16 13.54 -6.28
N LEU A 27 14.11 12.23 -6.01
CA LEU A 27 15.31 11.46 -5.67
C LEU A 27 16.18 11.17 -6.91
N GLU A 28 17.43 11.63 -6.87
CA GLU A 28 18.43 11.31 -7.89
C GLU A 28 18.64 9.79 -8.10
N ILE A 29 18.44 9.00 -7.04
CA ILE A 29 18.64 7.55 -7.06
C ILE A 29 17.66 6.86 -8.02
N CYS A 30 16.43 7.37 -8.16
CA CYS A 30 15.47 6.86 -9.14
C CYS A 30 15.85 7.31 -10.56
N ARG A 31 16.32 8.56 -10.74
CA ARG A 31 16.75 9.10 -12.06
C ARG A 31 17.95 8.34 -12.66
N LYS A 32 18.99 8.05 -11.85
CA LYS A 32 20.19 7.33 -12.33
C LYS A 32 19.91 5.89 -12.77
N LYS A 33 18.82 5.28 -12.27
CA LYS A 33 18.42 3.92 -12.69
C LYS A 33 17.91 3.90 -14.13
N GLU A 34 17.17 4.93 -14.54
CA GLU A 34 16.68 5.07 -15.93
C GLU A 34 17.84 5.15 -16.94
N GLU A 35 18.91 5.85 -16.59
CA GLU A 35 20.11 5.99 -17.42
C GLU A 35 20.91 4.68 -17.53
N SER A 36 20.91 3.87 -16.48
CA SER A 36 21.72 2.64 -16.40
C SER A 36 21.05 1.43 -17.08
N GLU A 37 19.71 1.38 -17.12
CA GLU A 37 18.96 0.26 -17.72
C GLU A 37 18.69 0.43 -19.23
N GLY A 38 19.22 1.49 -19.87
CA GLY A 38 19.18 1.66 -21.33
C GLY A 38 17.78 1.77 -21.94
N SER A 39 16.76 2.04 -21.11
CA SER A 39 15.38 2.17 -21.58
C SER A 39 15.22 3.48 -22.34
N SER A 40 15.28 3.42 -23.67
CA SER A 40 14.95 4.52 -24.59
C SER A 40 13.46 4.95 -24.55
N LYS A 41 12.67 4.39 -23.61
CA LYS A 41 11.32 4.86 -23.28
C LYS A 41 11.36 5.42 -21.87
N GLY A 42 11.15 6.73 -21.73
CA GLY A 42 11.18 7.49 -20.47
C GLY A 42 10.61 6.70 -19.30
N GLY A 43 11.52 6.21 -18.45
CA GLY A 43 11.28 5.28 -17.36
C GLY A 43 10.89 5.99 -16.07
N GLY A 44 10.20 7.13 -16.19
CA GLY A 44 9.77 7.94 -15.06
C GLY A 44 8.93 7.15 -14.07
N ILE A 45 8.94 7.62 -12.82
CA ILE A 45 7.97 7.25 -11.80
C ILE A 45 6.57 7.43 -12.40
N LYS A 46 5.78 6.34 -12.41
CA LYS A 46 4.41 6.31 -12.92
C LYS A 46 3.50 5.69 -11.88
N GLY A 47 2.54 6.47 -11.39
CA GLY A 47 1.57 5.98 -10.41
C GLY A 47 0.55 4.98 -10.97
N ASP A 48 0.53 4.75 -12.28
CA ASP A 48 -0.44 3.86 -12.95
C ASP A 48 -0.45 2.43 -12.39
N SER A 49 0.71 1.88 -12.01
CA SER A 49 0.79 0.54 -11.40
C SER A 49 0.00 0.50 -10.09
N ILE A 50 0.21 1.49 -9.21
CA ILE A 50 -0.46 1.66 -7.93
C ILE A 50 -1.95 1.91 -8.13
N VAL A 51 -2.32 2.82 -9.03
CA VAL A 51 -3.71 3.10 -9.39
C VAL A 51 -4.40 1.80 -9.80
N ASN A 52 -3.82 1.05 -10.73
CA ASN A 52 -4.39 -0.21 -11.20
C ASN A 52 -4.57 -1.23 -10.06
N ARG A 53 -3.63 -1.33 -9.11
CA ARG A 53 -3.79 -2.26 -7.96
C ARG A 53 -4.92 -1.81 -7.05
N ILE A 54 -4.95 -0.52 -6.67
CA ILE A 54 -6.00 0.01 -5.80
C ILE A 54 -7.39 -0.07 -6.47
N GLU A 55 -7.50 0.20 -7.77
CA GLU A 55 -8.78 0.16 -8.49
C GLU A 55 -9.37 -1.26 -8.59
N ASN A 56 -8.51 -2.28 -8.66
CA ASN A 56 -8.90 -3.68 -8.80
C ASN A 56 -9.20 -4.36 -7.46
N LEU A 57 -8.60 -3.88 -6.37
CA LEU A 57 -8.71 -4.51 -5.06
C LEU A 57 -10.15 -4.62 -4.52
N PRO A 58 -11.03 -3.59 -4.56
CA PRO A 58 -12.38 -3.74 -4.05
C PRO A 58 -13.23 -4.76 -4.84
N SER A 59 -12.97 -4.94 -6.13
CA SER A 59 -13.62 -6.01 -6.91
C SER A 59 -13.10 -7.39 -6.52
N LEU A 60 -11.80 -7.53 -6.30
CA LEU A 60 -11.19 -8.78 -5.86
C LEU A 60 -11.69 -9.19 -4.46
N MET A 61 -11.77 -8.23 -3.54
CA MET A 61 -12.34 -8.45 -2.19
C MET A 61 -13.80 -8.88 -2.27
N ALA A 62 -14.63 -8.19 -3.04
CA ALA A 62 -16.05 -8.58 -3.19
C ALA A 62 -16.24 -10.00 -3.78
N GLN A 63 -15.31 -10.48 -4.60
CA GLN A 63 -15.39 -11.80 -5.24
C GLN A 63 -14.82 -12.94 -4.38
N SER A 64 -13.78 -12.67 -3.60
CA SER A 64 -13.00 -13.70 -2.91
C SER A 64 -12.92 -13.54 -1.40
N GLY A 65 -13.42 -12.43 -0.85
CA GLY A 65 -13.27 -12.02 0.55
C GLY A 65 -11.96 -11.28 0.82
N LEU A 66 -11.90 -10.62 1.98
CA LEU A 66 -10.74 -9.85 2.44
C LEU A 66 -9.46 -10.70 2.51
N THR A 67 -9.48 -11.82 3.23
CA THR A 67 -8.26 -12.62 3.45
C THR A 67 -7.69 -13.19 2.14
N PRO A 68 -8.47 -13.84 1.25
CA PRO A 68 -7.93 -14.37 -0.01
C PRO A 68 -7.40 -13.29 -0.95
N ALA A 69 -8.06 -12.12 -1.02
CA ALA A 69 -7.58 -10.98 -1.81
C ALA A 69 -6.20 -10.50 -1.33
N LEU A 70 -5.99 -10.39 -0.02
CA LEU A 70 -4.72 -9.95 0.54
C LEU A 70 -3.62 -11.01 0.42
N LEU A 71 -3.96 -12.30 0.57
CA LEU A 71 -3.01 -13.39 0.29
C LEU A 71 -2.53 -13.37 -1.17
N PHE A 72 -3.42 -13.08 -2.13
CA PHE A 72 -3.03 -12.89 -3.52
C PHE A 72 -2.03 -11.74 -3.69
N TYR A 73 -2.29 -10.58 -3.08
CA TYR A 73 -1.37 -9.42 -3.17
C TYR A 73 -0.02 -9.74 -2.52
N MET A 74 -0.03 -10.42 -1.37
CA MET A 74 1.18 -10.87 -0.68
C MET A 74 2.02 -11.81 -1.53
N SER A 75 1.39 -12.69 -2.32
CA SER A 75 2.09 -13.61 -3.23
C SER A 75 2.86 -12.91 -4.37
N LYS A 76 2.58 -11.64 -4.63
CA LYS A 76 3.25 -10.82 -5.65
C LYS A 76 4.43 -10.02 -5.11
N ILE A 77 4.66 -10.03 -3.80
CA ILE A 77 5.74 -9.29 -3.17
C ILE A 77 7.05 -10.07 -3.27
N GLU A 78 8.04 -9.44 -3.89
CA GLU A 78 9.41 -9.91 -3.86
C GLU A 78 10.11 -9.44 -2.58
N LYS A 79 11.03 -10.25 -2.04
CA LYS A 79 11.77 -9.94 -0.80
C LYS A 79 12.45 -8.57 -0.82
N LYS A 80 12.95 -8.13 -1.97
CA LYS A 80 13.61 -6.82 -2.14
C LYS A 80 12.68 -5.60 -2.02
N ASN A 81 11.36 -5.82 -2.05
CA ASN A 81 10.34 -4.77 -1.96
C ASN A 81 9.71 -4.69 -0.56
N GLU A 82 10.12 -5.53 0.41
CA GLU A 82 9.49 -5.54 1.74
C GLU A 82 9.75 -4.25 2.54
N ASP A 83 10.91 -3.61 2.37
CA ASP A 83 11.24 -2.34 3.04
C ASP A 83 10.33 -1.19 2.56
N ALA A 84 9.91 -1.23 1.29
CA ALA A 84 8.97 -0.27 0.74
C ALA A 84 7.61 -0.36 1.45
N ILE A 85 7.19 -1.57 1.84
CA ILE A 85 5.93 -1.79 2.54
C ILE A 85 5.94 -1.09 3.91
N TRP A 86 7.00 -1.30 4.68
CA TRP A 86 7.16 -0.66 5.98
C TRP A 86 7.23 0.85 5.90
N TYR A 87 7.96 1.38 4.92
CA TYR A 87 8.08 2.82 4.74
C TYR A 87 6.71 3.45 4.44
N VAL A 88 5.99 2.93 3.44
CA VAL A 88 4.68 3.47 3.04
C VAL A 88 3.67 3.33 4.17
N TYR A 89 3.65 2.17 4.86
CA TYR A 89 2.78 1.95 6.01
C TYR A 89 2.95 3.04 7.09
N ARG A 90 4.19 3.29 7.52
CA ARG A 90 4.50 4.32 8.54
C ARG A 90 4.18 5.71 8.04
N TYR A 91 4.52 5.99 6.79
CA TYR A 91 4.26 7.26 6.13
C TYR A 91 2.76 7.61 6.12
N LEU A 92 1.91 6.64 5.74
CA LEU A 92 0.45 6.82 5.73
C LEU A 92 -0.11 7.05 7.12
N LYS A 93 0.44 6.40 8.15
CA LYS A 93 0.05 6.63 9.55
C LYS A 93 0.55 7.95 10.14
N GLY A 94 1.31 8.75 9.38
CA GLY A 94 1.92 9.99 9.89
C GLY A 94 3.02 9.72 10.93
N GLU A 95 3.53 8.50 11.00
CA GLU A 95 4.69 8.17 11.80
C GLU A 95 5.94 8.68 11.07
N ASN A 96 6.95 9.13 11.81
CA ASN A 96 8.21 9.60 11.23
C ASN A 96 8.87 8.48 10.42
N ALA A 97 8.62 8.47 9.10
CA ALA A 97 9.47 7.80 8.14
C ALA A 97 10.79 8.58 8.13
N GLN A 98 11.69 8.26 9.05
CA GLN A 98 12.98 8.93 9.13
C GLN A 98 13.80 8.63 7.87
N GLY A 99 14.26 9.69 7.21
CA GLY A 99 15.15 9.61 6.05
C GLY A 99 14.42 9.67 4.70
N ASP A 100 15.21 9.58 3.64
CA ASP A 100 14.71 9.56 2.26
C ASP A 100 13.94 8.25 1.98
N PRO A 101 12.94 8.28 1.07
CA PRO A 101 12.27 7.07 0.60
C PRO A 101 13.29 6.00 0.15
N PRO A 102 13.16 4.72 0.57
CA PRO A 102 14.07 3.68 0.16
C PRO A 102 14.04 3.49 -1.36
N ARG A 103 15.19 3.15 -1.95
CA ARG A 103 15.33 2.90 -3.39
C ARG A 103 14.35 1.85 -3.93
N SER A 104 13.93 0.90 -3.09
CA SER A 104 12.93 -0.11 -3.46
C SER A 104 11.58 0.51 -3.85
N LEU A 105 11.24 1.71 -3.36
CA LEU A 105 10.03 2.42 -3.78
C LEU A 105 10.11 2.90 -5.24
N CYS A 106 11.31 3.19 -5.77
CA CYS A 106 11.44 3.48 -7.20
C CYS A 106 10.89 2.30 -8.04
N ASN A 107 11.01 1.05 -7.56
CA ASN A 107 10.49 -0.12 -8.27
C ASN A 107 8.96 -0.22 -8.15
N ASP A 108 8.41 0.06 -6.97
CA ASP A 108 6.96 -0.01 -6.75
C ASP A 108 6.20 1.09 -7.49
N PHE A 109 6.85 2.21 -7.77
CA PHE A 109 6.33 3.27 -8.65
C PHE A 109 6.86 3.18 -10.09
N SER A 110 7.71 2.19 -10.41
CA SER A 110 8.04 1.87 -11.80
C SER A 110 6.89 1.06 -12.39
N GLY A 111 6.52 1.27 -13.66
CA GLY A 111 5.41 0.55 -14.29
C GLY A 111 5.59 -0.97 -14.51
N SER A 112 6.45 -1.65 -13.74
CA SER A 112 6.69 -3.10 -13.85
C SER A 112 5.51 -3.94 -13.35
N GLU A 113 5.42 -5.21 -13.77
CA GLU A 113 4.26 -6.07 -13.47
C GLU A 113 4.07 -6.31 -11.95
N GLY A 114 5.16 -6.44 -11.21
CA GLY A 114 5.16 -6.60 -9.75
C GLY A 114 5.00 -5.28 -8.97
N ALA A 115 4.98 -4.14 -9.66
CA ALA A 115 4.89 -2.85 -9.02
C ALA A 115 3.49 -2.54 -8.48
N GLY A 116 3.45 -1.63 -7.52
CA GLY A 116 2.23 -1.16 -6.87
C GLY A 116 1.60 -2.15 -5.87
N TYR A 117 1.96 -3.44 -5.88
CA TYR A 117 1.44 -4.40 -4.89
C TYR A 117 1.91 -4.09 -3.48
N GLY A 118 3.19 -3.71 -3.30
CA GLY A 118 3.73 -3.35 -1.99
C GLY A 118 3.06 -2.11 -1.42
N VAL A 119 2.96 -1.04 -2.22
CA VAL A 119 2.20 0.17 -1.87
C VAL A 119 0.73 -0.16 -1.55
N ALA A 120 0.04 -0.94 -2.38
CA ALA A 120 -1.35 -1.30 -2.14
C ALA A 120 -1.53 -2.09 -0.82
N LEU A 121 -0.65 -3.05 -0.52
CA LEU A 121 -0.66 -3.75 0.77
C LEU A 121 -0.43 -2.80 1.94
N SER A 122 0.48 -1.84 1.78
CA SER A 122 0.79 -0.84 2.80
C SER A 122 -0.39 0.06 3.11
N VAL A 123 -1.14 0.43 2.06
CA VAL A 123 -2.37 1.19 2.19
C VAL A 123 -3.39 0.40 3.01
N ILE A 124 -3.62 -0.88 2.68
CA ILE A 124 -4.55 -1.70 3.45
C ILE A 124 -4.08 -1.92 4.89
N ALA A 125 -2.79 -2.18 5.07
CA ALA A 125 -2.18 -2.32 6.39
C ALA A 125 -2.41 -1.09 7.27
N ALA A 126 -2.18 0.10 6.71
CA ALA A 126 -2.38 1.36 7.41
C ALA A 126 -3.85 1.56 7.74
N THR A 127 -4.75 1.33 6.78
CA THR A 127 -6.20 1.46 7.00
C THR A 127 -6.71 0.48 8.05
N LEU A 128 -6.30 -0.80 8.02
CA LEU A 128 -6.68 -1.79 9.04
C LEU A 128 -6.23 -1.35 10.44
N SER A 129 -5.02 -0.83 10.58
CA SER A 129 -4.51 -0.31 11.85
C SER A 129 -5.28 0.93 12.35
N LEU A 130 -5.78 1.77 11.43
CA LEU A 130 -6.59 2.94 11.77
C LEU A 130 -8.02 2.55 12.15
N LEU A 131 -8.64 1.62 11.43
CA LEU A 131 -9.97 1.07 11.71
C LEU A 131 -10.00 0.33 13.05
N ASN A 132 -8.98 -0.50 13.31
CA ASN A 132 -8.84 -1.21 14.56
C ASN A 132 -7.38 -1.17 15.04
N LYS A 133 -7.14 -0.42 16.11
CA LYS A 133 -5.79 -0.26 16.72
C LYS A 133 -5.16 -1.57 17.16
N ASN A 134 -5.97 -2.59 17.41
CA ASN A 134 -5.47 -3.92 17.77
C ASN A 134 -4.86 -4.68 16.59
N LEU A 135 -5.06 -4.22 15.34
CA LEU A 135 -4.57 -4.82 14.10
C LEU A 135 -3.35 -4.09 13.53
N ASP A 136 -2.61 -3.37 14.38
CA ASP A 136 -1.36 -2.72 13.97
C ASP A 136 -0.33 -3.75 13.53
N ILE A 137 0.08 -3.71 12.25
CA ILE A 137 1.00 -4.69 11.68
C ILE A 137 2.35 -4.70 12.40
N SER A 138 2.76 -3.57 12.98
CA SER A 138 4.04 -3.45 13.69
C SER A 138 4.02 -4.18 15.02
N SER A 139 2.85 -4.25 15.67
CA SER A 139 2.67 -4.97 16.93
C SER A 139 2.69 -6.49 16.76
N GLU A 140 2.35 -6.98 15.56
CA GLU A 140 2.37 -8.41 15.23
C GLU A 140 3.76 -8.90 14.78
N CYS A 141 4.75 -8.02 14.66
CA CYS A 141 6.14 -8.39 14.40
C CYS A 141 6.82 -8.84 15.70
N ARG A 142 7.32 -10.08 15.72
CA ARG A 142 7.86 -10.72 16.93
C ARG A 142 9.39 -10.61 17.03
N GLY A 143 10.02 -9.78 16.22
CA GLY A 143 11.46 -9.56 16.23
C GLY A 143 11.96 -8.74 15.05
N SER A 144 13.22 -8.32 15.11
CA SER A 144 13.89 -7.44 14.12
C SER A 144 14.12 -8.06 12.73
N GLY A 145 13.83 -9.36 12.57
CA GLY A 145 13.96 -10.08 11.29
C GLY A 145 12.63 -10.50 10.66
N ASP A 146 11.49 -10.11 11.23
CA ASP A 146 10.20 -10.42 10.63
C ASP A 146 9.89 -9.49 9.46
N SER A 147 9.50 -10.06 8.31
CA SER A 147 9.11 -9.26 7.16
C SER A 147 7.71 -8.68 7.28
N ALA A 148 7.43 -7.61 6.54
CA ALA A 148 6.11 -6.99 6.47
C ALA A 148 5.02 -8.00 6.07
N VAL A 149 5.32 -8.85 5.09
CA VAL A 149 4.42 -9.92 4.63
C VAL A 149 4.12 -10.91 5.75
N LYS A 150 5.13 -11.32 6.53
CA LYS A 150 4.94 -12.24 7.66
C LYS A 150 4.11 -11.60 8.78
N CYS A 151 4.32 -10.32 9.08
CA CYS A 151 3.51 -9.61 10.08
C CYS A 151 2.06 -9.45 9.62
N LEU A 152 1.84 -9.09 8.34
CA LEU A 152 0.51 -9.04 7.73
C LEU A 152 -0.22 -10.38 7.77
N ALA A 153 0.48 -11.49 7.50
CA ALA A 153 -0.10 -12.83 7.60
C ALA A 153 -0.64 -13.13 9.01
N ARG A 154 0.03 -12.63 10.05
CA ARG A 154 -0.42 -12.79 11.44
C ARG A 154 -1.63 -11.93 11.76
N VAL A 155 -1.67 -10.70 11.25
CA VAL A 155 -2.86 -9.83 11.33
C VAL A 155 -4.06 -10.53 10.70
N LEU A 156 -3.92 -11.07 9.49
CA LEU A 156 -5.00 -11.82 8.83
C LEU A 156 -5.43 -13.05 9.63
N LYS A 157 -4.48 -13.81 10.18
CA LYS A 157 -4.80 -14.95 11.04
C LYS A 157 -5.62 -14.54 12.26
N ARG A 158 -5.32 -13.37 12.85
CA ARG A 158 -6.03 -12.83 14.01
C ARG A 158 -7.44 -12.37 13.65
N ILE A 159 -7.60 -11.61 12.57
CA ILE A 159 -8.91 -11.22 12.03
C ILE A 159 -9.80 -12.46 11.83
N ARG A 160 -9.21 -13.54 11.30
CA ARG A 160 -9.90 -14.82 11.06
C ARG A 160 -10.25 -15.59 12.33
N SER A 161 -9.57 -15.34 13.45
CA SER A 161 -9.84 -16.03 14.72
C SER A 161 -10.98 -15.39 15.52
N GLU A 162 -11.32 -14.13 15.25
CA GLU A 162 -12.39 -13.42 15.93
C GLU A 162 -13.69 -13.50 15.11
N PRO A 163 -14.77 -14.11 15.64
CA PRO A 163 -16.02 -14.25 14.90
C PRO A 163 -16.61 -12.91 14.47
N GLY A 164 -16.84 -12.74 13.16
CA GLY A 164 -17.47 -11.55 12.59
C GLY A 164 -16.54 -10.36 12.36
N GLU A 165 -15.30 -10.38 12.88
CA GLU A 165 -14.35 -9.27 12.71
C GLU A 165 -13.99 -9.07 11.23
N GLU A 166 -13.74 -10.15 10.48
CA GLU A 166 -13.44 -10.06 9.05
C GLU A 166 -14.58 -9.38 8.26
N SER A 167 -15.83 -9.70 8.56
CA SER A 167 -16.98 -9.14 7.84
C SER A 167 -17.17 -7.65 8.09
N VAL A 168 -16.93 -7.18 9.33
CA VAL A 168 -17.01 -5.75 9.67
C VAL A 168 -15.89 -4.99 8.95
N LEU A 169 -14.64 -5.47 9.05
CA LEU A 169 -13.49 -4.85 8.41
C LEU A 169 -13.62 -4.84 6.89
N GLU A 170 -14.15 -5.90 6.29
CA GLU A 170 -14.37 -5.97 4.84
C GLU A 170 -15.36 -4.89 4.38
N GLN A 171 -16.45 -4.67 5.11
CA GLN A 171 -17.41 -3.61 4.78
C GLN A 171 -16.78 -2.21 4.86
N GLU A 172 -16.03 -1.93 5.93
CA GLU A 172 -15.36 -0.64 6.11
C GLU A 172 -14.28 -0.38 5.07
N LEU A 173 -13.46 -1.41 4.79
CA LEU A 173 -12.45 -1.37 3.74
C LEU A 173 -13.08 -1.21 2.37
N GLN A 174 -14.24 -1.81 2.11
CA GLN A 174 -14.94 -1.65 0.84
C GLN A 174 -15.33 -0.17 0.63
N VAL A 175 -15.90 0.49 1.64
CA VAL A 175 -16.23 1.93 1.56
C VAL A 175 -14.96 2.75 1.33
N TYR A 176 -13.93 2.53 2.15
CA TYR A 176 -12.63 3.20 2.00
C TYR A 176 -12.04 3.03 0.59
N LEU A 177 -12.00 1.81 0.06
CA LEU A 177 -11.41 1.50 -1.25
C LEU A 177 -12.18 2.10 -2.41
N GLN A 178 -13.52 2.16 -2.32
CA GLN A 178 -14.35 2.80 -3.34
C GLN A 178 -14.07 4.31 -3.40
N GLU A 179 -13.89 4.97 -2.27
CA GLU A 179 -13.53 6.38 -2.25
C GLU A 179 -12.07 6.61 -2.67
N LEU A 180 -11.14 5.77 -2.18
CA LEU A 180 -9.73 5.87 -2.55
C LEU A 180 -9.56 5.73 -4.07
N LYS A 181 -10.27 4.80 -4.70
CA LYS A 181 -10.28 4.62 -6.15
C LYS A 181 -10.63 5.91 -6.91
N LYS A 182 -11.61 6.68 -6.43
CA LYS A 182 -12.05 7.93 -7.09
C LYS A 182 -11.00 9.03 -7.02
N VAL A 183 -10.22 9.07 -5.94
CA VAL A 183 -9.22 10.13 -5.71
C VAL A 183 -7.83 9.75 -6.20
N ILE A 184 -7.47 8.46 -6.17
CA ILE A 184 -6.12 8.03 -6.47
C ILE A 184 -5.78 8.16 -7.96
N LYS A 185 -6.77 7.91 -8.83
CA LYS A 185 -6.60 8.01 -10.28
C LYS A 185 -6.25 9.42 -10.74
N PRO A 186 -6.97 10.50 -10.38
CA PRO A 186 -6.57 11.85 -10.77
C PRO A 186 -5.30 12.34 -10.08
N LEU A 187 -4.90 11.78 -8.93
CA LEU A 187 -3.70 12.20 -8.21
C LEU A 187 -2.41 11.54 -8.72
N LEU A 188 -2.47 10.24 -9.06
CA LEU A 188 -1.30 9.43 -9.39
C LEU A 188 -1.28 8.92 -10.84
N GLY A 189 -2.44 8.89 -11.51
CA GLY A 189 -2.53 8.39 -12.87
C GLY A 189 -1.84 9.32 -13.86
N SER A 190 -1.17 8.75 -14.85
CA SER A 190 -0.62 9.54 -15.96
C SER A 190 -1.75 10.10 -16.81
N GLU A 191 -1.71 11.39 -17.16
CA GLU A 191 -2.57 11.92 -18.23
C GLU A 191 -2.24 11.16 -19.53
N ARG A 192 -3.26 10.60 -20.18
CA ARG A 192 -3.12 9.90 -21.46
C ARG A 192 -3.13 10.88 -22.62
#